data_AF-A0A6G6GIU5-F1
#
_entry.id   AF-A0A6G6GIU5-F1
#
_cell.length_a   1.000
_cell.length_b   1.000
_cell.length_c   1.000
_cell.angle_alpha   90.00
_cell.angle_beta   90.00
_cell.angle_gamma   90.00
#
_symmetry.space_group_name_H-M   'P 1'
#
loop_
_entity.id
_entity.type
_entity.pdbx_description
1 polymer ?
#
loop_
_entity_poly.entity_id
_entity_poly.type
_entity_poly.pdbx_seq_one_letter_code
_entity_poly.pdbx_strand_id
1 'polypeptide(L)'
;MEALTEFITYLPNFIGVFLLMLSTFLIGYFSAVGMQRNKFRKIIERLKREVNALKMPPKKEVRDIDTIFTEIKPKIIEVVKKQQEIKAEDDAQEVRTATVNFAEKNKERYLQEVTEVEEDFDDLRELDFDSFGYADESDKEDLTEINGIGPYIEQKLNDIGIYTFEQISKLSKKDIDIITEMIDFFPDRIDRDNWVGQAKALNV
;
A
#
# COMPACT_ATOMS: atom_id res chain seq x y z
N MET A 1 31.93 -45.57 97.00
CA MET A 1 32.48 -44.23 97.31
C MET A 1 33.78 -44.00 96.54
N GLU A 2 34.71 -44.95 96.55
CA GLU A 2 36.02 -44.86 95.85
C GLU A 2 35.92 -44.60 94.34
N ALA A 3 35.03 -45.27 93.62
CA ALA A 3 34.85 -45.06 92.18
C ALA A 3 34.37 -43.64 91.80
N LEU A 4 33.57 -43.00 92.66
CA LEU A 4 33.11 -41.62 92.43
C LEU A 4 34.23 -40.62 92.68
N THR A 5 35.05 -40.84 93.71
CA THR A 5 36.21 -40.00 93.98
C THR A 5 37.26 -40.13 92.87
N GLU A 6 37.53 -41.34 92.37
CA GLU A 6 38.42 -41.54 91.22
C GLU A 6 37.90 -40.84 89.96
N PHE A 7 36.60 -40.95 89.67
CA PHE A 7 35.99 -40.25 88.54
C PHE A 7 36.17 -38.73 88.64
N ILE A 8 35.91 -38.15 89.82
CA ILE A 8 36.07 -36.70 90.05
C ILE A 8 37.53 -36.27 89.89
N THR A 9 38.48 -37.11 90.32
CA THR A 9 39.92 -36.84 90.15
C THR A 9 40.37 -36.89 88.68
N TYR A 10 39.83 -37.79 87.87
CA TYR A 10 40.16 -37.88 86.43
C TYR A 10 39.30 -36.98 85.53
N LEU A 11 38.24 -36.38 86.06
CA LEU A 11 37.33 -35.49 85.34
C LEU A 11 38.04 -34.36 84.56
N PRO A 12 39.08 -33.68 85.09
CA PRO A 12 39.82 -32.67 84.35
C PRO A 12 40.53 -33.21 83.10
N ASN A 13 41.02 -34.46 83.15
CA ASN A 13 41.66 -35.10 82.00
C ASN A 13 40.64 -35.39 80.89
N PHE A 14 39.45 -35.87 81.26
CA PHE A 14 38.35 -36.08 80.30
C PHE A 14 37.88 -34.76 79.68
N ILE A 15 37.81 -33.68 80.47
CA ILE A 15 37.48 -32.35 79.96
C ILE A 15 38.57 -31.86 78.99
N GLY A 16 39.86 -32.08 79.30
CA GLY A 16 40.97 -31.74 78.40
C GLY A 16 40.89 -32.48 77.06
N VAL A 17 40.68 -33.80 77.08
CA VAL A 17 40.50 -34.61 75.87
C VAL A 17 39.25 -34.20 75.11
N PHE A 18 38.15 -33.91 75.82
CA PHE A 18 36.91 -33.44 75.21
C PHE A 18 37.09 -32.09 74.50
N LEU A 19 37.77 -31.13 75.12
CA LEU A 19 38.06 -29.84 74.50
C LEU A 19 38.97 -29.98 73.28
N LEU A 20 39.94 -30.91 73.32
CA LEU A 20 40.80 -31.21 72.18
C LEU A 20 39.97 -31.80 71.02
N MET A 21 39.14 -32.80 71.29
CA MET A 21 38.23 -33.38 70.29
C MET A 21 37.23 -32.34 69.75
N LEU A 22 36.71 -31.47 70.61
CA LEU A 22 35.79 -30.41 70.22
C LEU A 22 36.48 -29.38 69.31
N SER A 23 37.73 -29.00 69.61
CA SER A 23 38.48 -28.04 68.79
C SER A 23 38.75 -28.57 67.37
N THR A 24 39.18 -29.83 67.25
CA THR A 24 39.45 -30.47 65.95
C THR A 24 38.16 -30.69 65.16
N PHE A 25 37.08 -31.09 65.84
CA PHE A 25 35.75 -31.20 65.24
C PHE A 25 35.25 -29.85 64.72
N LEU A 26 35.36 -28.78 65.50
CA LEU A 26 34.94 -27.44 65.08
C LEU A 26 35.73 -26.94 63.89
N ILE A 27 37.06 -27.12 63.88
CA ILE A 27 37.92 -26.75 62.74
C ILE A 27 37.49 -27.51 61.48
N GLY A 28 37.25 -28.82 61.58
CA GLY A 28 36.75 -29.64 60.47
C GLY A 28 35.37 -29.20 59.99
N TYR A 29 34.44 -28.96 60.92
CA TYR A 29 33.07 -28.52 60.63
C TYR A 29 33.05 -27.16 59.94
N PHE A 30 33.75 -26.15 60.47
CA PHE A 30 33.81 -24.82 59.86
C PHE A 30 34.53 -24.84 58.50
N SER A 31 35.58 -25.64 58.35
CA SER A 31 36.27 -25.85 57.06
C SER A 31 35.32 -26.46 56.02
N ALA A 32 34.58 -27.51 56.39
CA ALA A 32 33.61 -28.16 55.51
C ALA A 32 32.45 -27.22 55.12
N VAL A 33 31.88 -26.50 56.09
CA VAL A 33 30.80 -25.53 55.86
C VAL A 33 31.28 -24.37 54.97
N GLY A 34 32.47 -23.83 55.24
CA GLY A 34 33.07 -22.77 54.42
C GLY A 34 33.32 -23.24 52.98
N MET A 35 33.89 -24.43 52.82
CA MET A 35 34.13 -25.01 51.50
C MET A 35 32.83 -25.28 50.73
N GLN A 36 31.80 -25.83 51.38
CA GLN A 36 30.50 -26.05 50.75
C GLN A 36 29.87 -24.73 50.32
N ARG A 37 29.85 -23.70 51.20
CA ARG A 37 29.35 -22.37 50.86
C ARG A 37 30.06 -21.77 49.64
N ASN A 38 31.38 -21.92 49.56
CA ASN A 38 32.16 -21.44 48.41
C ASN A 38 31.86 -22.20 47.12
N LYS A 39 31.67 -23.53 47.18
CA LYS A 39 31.24 -24.35 46.03
C LYS A 39 29.87 -23.90 45.53
N PHE A 40 28.89 -23.77 46.42
CA PHE A 40 27.55 -23.31 46.05
C PHE A 40 27.53 -21.88 45.54
N ARG A 41 28.33 -20.96 46.10
CA ARG A 41 28.50 -19.60 45.56
C ARG A 41 29.00 -19.61 44.12
N LYS A 42 30.03 -20.40 43.81
CA LYS A 42 30.55 -20.53 42.43
C LYS A 42 29.51 -21.10 41.47
N ILE A 43 28.73 -22.08 41.91
CA ILE A 43 27.64 -22.65 41.11
C ILE A 43 26.57 -21.59 40.86
N ILE A 44 26.13 -20.88 41.89
CA ILE A 44 25.12 -19.80 41.77
C ILE A 44 25.63 -18.68 40.88
N GLU A 45 26.89 -18.29 40.98
CA GLU A 45 27.49 -17.28 40.10
C GLU A 45 27.60 -17.74 38.64
N ARG A 46 27.89 -19.03 38.42
CA ARG A 46 27.89 -19.62 37.07
C ARG A 46 26.48 -19.66 36.51
N LEU A 47 25.51 -20.16 37.30
CA LEU A 47 24.11 -20.23 36.91
C LEU A 47 23.54 -18.83 36.66
N LYS A 48 23.88 -17.85 37.50
CA LYS A 48 23.51 -16.44 37.29
C LYS A 48 24.14 -15.88 36.02
N ARG A 49 25.38 -16.24 35.70
CA ARG A 49 26.03 -15.87 34.43
C ARG A 49 25.34 -16.53 33.22
N GLU A 50 25.03 -17.81 33.29
CA GLU A 50 24.31 -18.54 32.23
C GLU A 50 22.90 -17.97 32.04
N VAL A 51 22.13 -17.79 33.12
CA VAL A 51 20.82 -17.15 33.09
C VAL A 51 20.91 -15.72 32.56
N ASN A 52 21.92 -14.94 32.96
CA ASN A 52 22.08 -13.59 32.45
C ASN A 52 22.51 -13.59 30.97
N ALA A 53 23.33 -14.54 30.52
CA ALA A 53 23.71 -14.71 29.12
C ALA A 53 22.58 -15.24 28.23
N LEU A 54 21.60 -15.95 28.80
CA LEU A 54 20.38 -16.38 28.11
C LEU A 54 19.30 -15.28 28.11
N LYS A 55 19.12 -14.59 29.23
CA LYS A 55 18.15 -13.49 29.39
C LYS A 55 18.58 -12.23 28.64
N MET A 56 19.89 -12.00 28.56
CA MET A 56 20.52 -11.01 27.72
C MET A 56 21.47 -11.78 26.80
N PRO A 57 21.08 -12.09 25.55
CA PRO A 57 22.06 -12.58 24.58
C PRO A 57 23.26 -11.61 24.59
N PRO A 58 24.49 -12.07 24.29
CA PRO A 58 25.60 -11.14 24.14
C PRO A 58 25.09 -9.98 23.30
N LYS A 59 25.44 -8.75 23.68
CA LYS A 59 25.53 -7.64 22.72
C LYS A 59 26.65 -8.03 21.75
N LYS A 60 26.43 -9.14 21.02
CA LYS A 60 26.98 -9.49 19.72
C LYS A 60 26.98 -8.17 19.04
N GLU A 61 28.16 -7.58 18.83
CA GLU A 61 28.35 -6.25 18.26
C GLU A 61 27.15 -6.01 17.37
N VAL A 62 26.17 -5.33 17.97
CA VAL A 62 25.02 -4.95 17.21
C VAL A 62 25.72 -3.83 16.48
N ARG A 63 26.21 -4.10 15.25
CA ARG A 63 26.26 -3.05 14.23
C ARG A 63 24.95 -2.36 14.48
N ASP A 64 25.00 -1.18 15.12
CA ASP A 64 23.92 -0.70 15.99
C ASP A 64 22.61 -0.88 15.22
N ILE A 65 21.49 -1.15 15.88
CA ILE A 65 20.23 -1.26 15.12
C ILE A 65 20.10 -0.02 14.20
N ASP A 66 20.64 1.12 14.62
CA ASP A 66 20.89 2.32 13.80
C ASP A 66 21.89 2.13 12.64
N THR A 67 23.07 1.50 12.79
CA THR A 67 23.98 1.18 11.67
C THR A 67 23.39 0.14 10.71
N ILE A 68 22.72 -0.89 11.20
CA ILE A 68 22.02 -1.88 10.37
C ILE A 68 20.82 -1.22 9.68
N PHE A 69 20.03 -0.37 10.34
CA PHE A 69 19.00 0.42 9.67
C PHE A 69 19.62 1.41 8.67
N THR A 70 20.78 2.01 8.96
CA THR A 70 21.48 2.92 8.04
C THR A 70 22.00 2.18 6.80
N GLU A 71 22.42 0.92 6.93
CA GLU A 71 22.94 0.07 5.84
C GLU A 71 21.82 -0.69 5.11
N ILE A 72 20.73 -1.06 5.79
CA ILE A 72 19.58 -1.77 5.22
C ILE A 72 18.56 -0.82 4.61
N LYS A 73 18.34 0.39 5.15
CA LYS A 73 17.41 1.38 4.58
C LYS A 73 17.70 1.68 3.11
N PRO A 74 18.95 1.90 2.64
CA PRO A 74 19.21 2.07 1.21
C PRO A 74 18.91 0.79 0.41
N LYS A 75 19.17 -0.40 0.97
CA LYS A 75 18.88 -1.68 0.31
C LYS A 75 17.38 -1.99 0.25
N ILE A 76 16.60 -1.61 1.26
CA ILE A 76 15.12 -1.69 1.22
C ILE A 76 14.60 -0.68 0.22
N ILE A 77 15.11 0.55 0.19
CA ILE A 77 14.73 1.56 -0.82
C ILE A 77 15.06 1.06 -2.22
N GLU A 78 16.23 0.45 -2.43
CA GLU A 78 16.64 -0.12 -3.71
C GLU A 78 15.78 -1.32 -4.10
N VAL A 79 15.47 -2.24 -3.18
CA VAL A 79 14.59 -3.38 -3.45
C VAL A 79 13.16 -2.93 -3.72
N VAL A 80 12.64 -1.95 -2.98
CA VAL A 80 11.31 -1.36 -3.21
C VAL A 80 11.29 -0.60 -4.52
N LYS A 81 12.32 0.19 -4.84
CA LYS A 81 12.45 0.89 -6.13
C LYS A 81 12.55 -0.10 -7.29
N LYS A 82 13.32 -1.18 -7.13
CA LYS A 82 13.42 -2.25 -8.12
C LYS A 82 12.11 -3.02 -8.27
N GLN A 83 11.39 -3.28 -7.18
CA GLN A 83 10.04 -3.87 -7.24
C GLN A 83 9.02 -2.92 -7.86
N GLN A 84 9.14 -1.61 -7.63
CA GLN A 84 8.29 -0.60 -8.25
C GLN A 84 8.61 -0.40 -9.72
N GLU A 85 9.88 -0.48 -10.12
CA GLU A 85 10.32 -0.44 -11.52
C GLU A 85 9.88 -1.71 -12.25
N ILE A 86 10.07 -2.89 -11.66
CA ILE A 86 9.55 -4.16 -12.21
C ILE A 86 8.03 -4.11 -12.32
N LYS A 87 7.33 -3.63 -11.27
CA LYS A 87 5.87 -3.50 -11.32
C LYS A 87 5.43 -2.45 -12.33
N ALA A 88 6.14 -1.33 -12.48
CA ALA A 88 5.83 -0.31 -13.48
C ALA A 88 6.13 -0.80 -14.91
N GLU A 89 7.15 -1.63 -15.10
CA GLU A 89 7.43 -2.29 -16.38
C GLU A 89 6.40 -3.38 -16.69
N ASP A 90 6.02 -4.20 -15.70
CA ASP A 90 4.96 -5.20 -15.82
C ASP A 90 3.60 -4.53 -16.09
N ASP A 91 3.24 -3.47 -15.35
CA ASP A 91 2.02 -2.70 -15.54
C ASP A 91 2.07 -1.96 -16.91
N ALA A 92 3.21 -1.39 -17.31
CA ALA A 92 3.35 -0.74 -18.62
C ALA A 92 3.33 -1.75 -19.77
N GLN A 93 3.85 -2.96 -19.56
CA GLN A 93 3.83 -4.04 -20.53
C GLN A 93 2.42 -4.66 -20.60
N GLU A 94 1.71 -4.81 -19.50
CA GLU A 94 0.30 -5.22 -19.46
C GLU A 94 -0.58 -4.18 -20.15
N VAL A 95 -0.37 -2.88 -19.90
CA VAL A 95 -1.08 -1.80 -20.62
C VAL A 95 -0.70 -1.77 -22.10
N ARG A 96 0.57 -1.98 -22.47
CA ARG A 96 1.00 -2.08 -23.88
C ARG A 96 0.41 -3.30 -24.58
N THR A 97 0.42 -4.46 -23.94
CA THR A 97 -0.18 -5.68 -24.49
C THR A 97 -1.69 -5.56 -24.53
N ALA A 98 -2.33 -4.94 -23.53
CA ALA A 98 -3.77 -4.68 -23.55
C ALA A 98 -4.17 -3.64 -24.60
N THR A 99 -3.38 -2.57 -24.81
CA THR A 99 -3.63 -1.57 -25.85
C THR A 99 -3.34 -2.09 -27.25
N VAL A 100 -2.29 -2.91 -27.43
CA VAL A 100 -2.01 -3.62 -28.69
C VAL A 100 -3.10 -4.65 -28.97
N ASN A 101 -3.49 -5.48 -27.99
CA ASN A 101 -4.57 -6.44 -28.16
C ASN A 101 -5.92 -5.76 -28.38
N PHE A 102 -6.19 -4.61 -27.74
CA PHE A 102 -7.40 -3.82 -27.97
C PHE A 102 -7.39 -3.18 -29.35
N ALA A 103 -6.25 -2.65 -29.80
CA ALA A 103 -6.09 -2.10 -31.14
C ALA A 103 -6.15 -3.20 -32.22
N GLU A 104 -5.56 -4.37 -31.99
CA GLU A 104 -5.65 -5.54 -32.88
C GLU A 104 -7.07 -6.09 -32.88
N LYS A 105 -7.71 -6.28 -31.72
CA LYS A 105 -9.10 -6.73 -31.63
C LYS A 105 -10.09 -5.74 -32.26
N ASN A 106 -9.86 -4.44 -32.10
CA ASN A 106 -10.68 -3.42 -32.74
C ASN A 106 -10.39 -3.39 -34.24
N LYS A 107 -9.13 -3.47 -34.67
CA LYS A 107 -8.76 -3.57 -36.09
C LYS A 107 -9.33 -4.83 -36.74
N GLU A 108 -9.30 -5.97 -36.06
CA GLU A 108 -9.94 -7.21 -36.50
C GLU A 108 -11.46 -7.06 -36.55
N ARG A 109 -12.07 -6.39 -35.57
CA ARG A 109 -13.50 -6.06 -35.58
C ARG A 109 -13.86 -5.13 -36.73
N TYR A 110 -13.09 -4.06 -36.98
CA TYR A 110 -13.27 -3.16 -38.11
C TYR A 110 -13.03 -3.87 -39.45
N LEU A 111 -12.02 -4.75 -39.53
CA LEU A 111 -11.76 -5.51 -40.76
C LEU A 111 -12.84 -6.57 -41.00
N GLN A 112 -13.34 -7.24 -39.96
CA GLN A 112 -14.49 -8.14 -40.05
C GLN A 112 -15.74 -7.37 -40.48
N GLU A 113 -16.02 -6.23 -39.84
CA GLU A 113 -17.11 -5.32 -40.20
C GLU A 113 -16.97 -4.79 -41.62
N VAL A 114 -15.76 -4.56 -42.13
CA VAL A 114 -15.52 -4.14 -43.52
C VAL A 114 -15.55 -5.31 -44.53
N THR A 115 -15.22 -6.54 -44.12
CA THR A 115 -15.28 -7.73 -44.99
C THR A 115 -16.63 -8.44 -45.00
N GLU A 116 -17.45 -8.26 -43.96
CA GLU A 116 -18.81 -8.79 -43.87
C GLU A 116 -19.82 -7.82 -44.54
N VAL A 117 -19.39 -6.59 -44.81
CA VAL A 117 -20.10 -5.56 -45.61
C VAL A 117 -19.73 -5.72 -47.10
N GLU A 118 -20.10 -6.86 -47.67
CA GLU A 118 -20.64 -6.90 -49.04
C GLU A 118 -22.17 -7.00 -48.99
N GLU A 119 -22.77 -6.34 -47.99
CA GLU A 119 -24.21 -6.07 -47.86
C GLU A 119 -24.35 -4.55 -47.69
N ASP A 120 -25.34 -3.96 -48.34
CA ASP A 120 -25.51 -2.53 -48.55
C ASP A 120 -25.55 -1.70 -47.24
N PHE A 121 -24.46 -0.95 -46.99
CA PHE A 121 -24.28 -0.09 -45.81
C PHE A 121 -25.03 1.25 -46.01
N ASP A 122 -26.32 1.28 -45.68
CA ASP A 122 -27.20 2.46 -45.76
C ASP A 122 -27.77 2.87 -44.38
N ASP A 123 -26.92 2.97 -43.34
CA ASP A 123 -27.32 3.62 -42.07
C ASP A 123 -26.18 4.47 -41.49
N LEU A 124 -25.73 5.44 -42.30
CA LEU A 124 -25.05 6.62 -41.78
C LEU A 124 -26.13 7.49 -41.12
N ARG A 125 -26.18 7.51 -39.78
CA ARG A 125 -26.99 8.49 -39.04
C ARG A 125 -26.35 9.87 -39.21
N GLU A 126 -26.61 10.48 -40.36
CA GLU A 126 -26.16 11.80 -40.75
C GLU A 126 -26.88 12.86 -39.90
N LEU A 127 -26.16 13.93 -39.52
CA LEU A 127 -26.77 15.09 -38.90
C LEU A 127 -27.64 15.80 -39.94
N ASP A 128 -28.91 16.00 -39.61
CA ASP A 128 -29.85 16.71 -40.47
C ASP A 128 -29.68 18.23 -40.30
N PHE A 129 -28.66 18.80 -40.94
CA PHE A 129 -28.40 20.25 -40.90
C PHE A 129 -29.52 21.08 -41.53
N ASP A 130 -30.38 20.48 -42.36
CA ASP A 130 -31.58 21.16 -42.87
C ASP A 130 -32.60 21.44 -41.75
N SER A 131 -32.60 20.65 -40.68
CA SER A 131 -33.48 20.81 -39.51
C SER A 131 -33.08 21.98 -38.62
N PHE A 132 -31.78 22.09 -38.28
CA PHE A 132 -31.29 23.06 -37.30
C PHE A 132 -30.43 24.20 -37.87
N GLY A 133 -30.03 24.12 -39.13
CA GLY A 133 -29.35 25.19 -39.87
C GLY A 133 -27.84 24.99 -40.04
N TYR A 134 -27.29 25.80 -40.95
CA TYR A 134 -25.87 25.81 -41.31
C TYR A 134 -25.18 27.04 -40.71
N ALA A 135 -23.98 26.85 -40.17
CA ALA A 135 -23.10 27.91 -39.71
C ALA A 135 -21.66 27.54 -40.04
N ASP A 136 -20.82 28.55 -40.28
CA ASP A 136 -19.39 28.37 -40.49
C ASP A 136 -18.59 28.74 -39.23
N GLU A 137 -17.31 28.35 -39.18
CA GLU A 137 -16.41 28.72 -38.08
C GLU A 137 -16.31 30.24 -37.87
N SER A 138 -16.57 31.04 -38.91
CA SER A 138 -16.62 32.50 -38.82
C SER A 138 -17.78 33.04 -37.98
N ASP A 139 -18.86 32.27 -37.85
CA ASP A 139 -20.07 32.64 -37.11
C ASP A 139 -20.07 32.04 -35.70
N LYS A 140 -18.94 31.50 -35.24
CA LYS A 140 -18.81 30.84 -33.95
C LYS A 140 -19.19 31.78 -32.79
N GLU A 141 -20.19 31.35 -32.03
CA GLU A 141 -20.60 31.98 -30.79
C GLU A 141 -19.99 31.25 -29.57
N ASP A 142 -20.01 31.89 -28.41
CA ASP A 142 -19.50 31.29 -27.16
C ASP A 142 -20.55 30.32 -26.59
N LEU A 143 -20.53 29.07 -27.06
CA LEU A 143 -21.49 28.05 -26.62
C LEU A 143 -21.36 27.72 -25.12
N THR A 144 -20.26 28.14 -24.46
CA THR A 144 -20.06 27.92 -23.03
C THR A 144 -21.00 28.77 -22.15
N GLU A 145 -21.70 29.75 -22.73
CA GLU A 145 -22.78 30.46 -22.03
C GLU A 145 -23.98 29.55 -21.68
N ILE A 146 -24.14 28.41 -22.38
CA ILE A 146 -25.14 27.40 -22.05
C ILE A 146 -24.63 26.53 -20.90
N ASN A 147 -25.37 26.50 -19.79
CA ASN A 147 -25.02 25.67 -18.64
C ASN A 147 -24.97 24.19 -19.02
N GLY A 148 -23.82 23.57 -18.81
CA GLY A 148 -23.55 22.17 -19.18
C GLY A 148 -22.61 22.02 -20.38
N ILE A 149 -22.39 23.08 -21.15
CA ILE A 149 -21.38 23.15 -22.21
C ILE A 149 -20.10 23.75 -21.62
N GLY A 150 -19.06 22.93 -21.48
CA GLY A 150 -17.72 23.40 -21.15
C GLY A 150 -16.83 23.54 -22.40
N PRO A 151 -15.60 24.08 -22.28
CA PRO A 151 -14.71 24.30 -23.43
C PRO A 151 -14.44 23.03 -24.27
N TYR A 152 -14.38 21.87 -23.63
CA TYR A 152 -14.19 20.59 -24.31
C TYR A 152 -15.42 20.18 -25.14
N ILE A 153 -16.62 20.43 -24.60
CA ILE A 153 -17.87 20.08 -25.27
C ILE A 153 -18.15 21.04 -26.42
N GLU A 154 -17.89 22.33 -26.22
CA GLU A 154 -17.94 23.33 -27.30
C GLU A 154 -17.03 22.91 -28.47
N GLN A 155 -15.78 22.52 -28.19
CA GLN A 155 -14.86 22.06 -29.23
C GLN A 155 -15.44 20.87 -30.01
N LYS A 156 -16.01 19.89 -29.30
CA LYS A 156 -16.64 18.72 -29.94
C LYS A 156 -17.86 19.07 -30.79
N LEU A 157 -18.68 20.03 -30.34
CA LEU A 157 -19.81 20.55 -31.11
C LEU A 157 -19.33 21.27 -32.37
N ASN A 158 -18.27 22.06 -32.28
CA ASN A 158 -17.66 22.74 -33.42
C ASN A 158 -17.04 21.74 -34.41
N ASP A 159 -16.45 20.64 -33.95
CA ASP A 159 -15.90 19.59 -34.82
C ASP A 159 -16.99 18.92 -35.68
N ILE A 160 -18.24 18.91 -35.21
CA ILE A 160 -19.40 18.35 -35.94
C ILE A 160 -20.26 19.43 -36.63
N GLY A 161 -19.77 20.66 -36.75
CA GLY A 161 -20.44 21.73 -37.51
C GLY A 161 -21.52 22.52 -36.75
N ILE A 162 -21.54 22.44 -35.41
CA ILE A 162 -22.43 23.24 -34.56
C ILE A 162 -21.62 24.38 -33.94
N TYR A 163 -21.92 25.61 -34.35
CA TYR A 163 -21.17 26.80 -33.99
C TYR A 163 -22.02 27.88 -33.29
N THR A 164 -23.35 27.87 -33.45
CA THR A 164 -24.23 28.95 -32.98
C THR A 164 -25.31 28.48 -32.01
N PHE A 165 -25.81 29.40 -31.18
CA PHE A 165 -27.00 29.23 -30.37
C PHE A 165 -28.25 28.97 -31.23
N GLU A 166 -28.33 29.54 -32.43
CA GLU A 166 -29.45 29.31 -33.33
C GLU A 166 -29.57 27.81 -33.68
N GLN A 167 -28.46 27.15 -34.02
CA GLN A 167 -28.44 25.72 -34.30
C GLN A 167 -28.91 24.91 -33.09
N ILE A 168 -28.34 25.17 -31.90
CA ILE A 168 -28.72 24.45 -30.67
C ILE A 168 -30.20 24.69 -30.32
N SER A 169 -30.72 25.88 -30.59
CA SER A 169 -32.11 26.25 -30.28
C SER A 169 -33.15 25.49 -31.13
N LYS A 170 -32.73 24.92 -32.26
CA LYS A 170 -33.59 24.20 -33.22
C LYS A 170 -33.45 22.69 -33.16
N LEU A 171 -32.51 22.15 -32.37
CA LEU A 171 -32.29 20.71 -32.26
C LEU A 171 -33.58 19.97 -31.86
N SER A 172 -33.94 18.96 -32.65
CA SER A 172 -34.98 18.01 -32.31
C SER A 172 -34.44 16.93 -31.38
N LYS A 173 -35.33 16.15 -30.76
CA LYS A 173 -34.92 15.02 -29.92
C LYS A 173 -34.03 14.02 -30.66
N LYS A 174 -34.33 13.78 -31.95
CA LYS A 174 -33.52 12.90 -32.80
C LYS A 174 -32.11 13.47 -33.00
N ASP A 175 -31.99 14.77 -33.22
CA ASP A 175 -30.70 15.43 -33.40
C ASP A 175 -29.88 15.39 -32.10
N ILE A 176 -30.54 15.58 -30.95
CA ILE A 176 -29.92 15.46 -29.63
C ILE A 176 -29.34 14.06 -29.41
N ASP A 177 -30.09 13.01 -29.74
CA ASP A 177 -29.64 11.62 -29.59
C ASP A 177 -28.42 11.34 -30.48
N ILE A 178 -28.45 11.79 -31.74
CA ILE A 178 -27.33 11.64 -32.69
C ILE A 178 -26.10 12.42 -32.23
N ILE A 179 -26.27 13.69 -31.86
CA ILE A 179 -25.19 14.55 -31.37
C ILE A 179 -24.55 13.94 -30.13
N THR A 180 -25.35 13.49 -29.16
CA THR A 180 -24.86 12.89 -27.91
C THR A 180 -23.91 11.72 -28.18
N GLU A 181 -24.24 10.88 -29.17
CA GLU A 181 -23.38 9.78 -29.59
C GLU A 181 -22.13 10.28 -30.34
N MET A 182 -22.28 11.25 -31.24
CA MET A 182 -21.14 11.79 -32.00
C MET A 182 -20.08 12.50 -31.15
N ILE A 183 -20.49 13.17 -30.07
CA ILE A 183 -19.57 13.89 -29.16
C ILE A 183 -19.12 13.04 -27.96
N ASP A 184 -19.45 11.74 -27.92
CA ASP A 184 -19.19 10.82 -26.80
C ASP A 184 -19.64 11.39 -25.43
N PHE A 185 -20.80 12.06 -25.40
CA PHE A 185 -21.31 12.72 -24.20
C PHE A 185 -22.25 11.82 -23.41
N PHE A 186 -22.43 12.14 -22.12
CA PHE A 186 -23.33 11.36 -21.28
C PHE A 186 -24.78 11.50 -21.77
N PRO A 187 -25.53 10.38 -21.87
CA PRO A 187 -26.92 10.41 -22.29
C PRO A 187 -27.76 11.28 -21.35
N ASP A 188 -28.86 11.81 -21.89
CA ASP A 188 -29.85 12.66 -21.21
C ASP A 188 -29.34 14.02 -20.70
N ARG A 189 -28.04 14.33 -20.81
CA ARG A 189 -27.49 15.59 -20.29
C ARG A 189 -27.98 16.82 -21.04
N ILE A 190 -28.03 16.74 -22.37
CA ILE A 190 -28.46 17.85 -23.24
C ILE A 190 -29.91 18.26 -22.90
N ASP A 191 -30.79 17.27 -22.70
CA ASP A 191 -32.18 17.49 -22.28
C ASP A 191 -32.30 17.95 -20.83
N ARG A 192 -31.60 17.27 -19.90
CA ARG A 192 -31.68 17.55 -18.46
C ARG A 192 -31.14 18.93 -18.10
N ASP A 193 -30.04 19.33 -18.74
CA ASP A 193 -29.45 20.64 -18.58
C ASP A 193 -30.15 21.66 -19.50
N ASN A 194 -31.18 21.27 -20.27
CA ASN A 194 -32.05 22.12 -21.10
C ASN A 194 -31.28 23.03 -22.07
N TRP A 195 -30.35 22.47 -22.84
CA TRP A 195 -29.51 23.25 -23.76
C TRP A 195 -30.34 24.00 -24.80
N VAL A 196 -31.34 23.33 -25.39
CA VAL A 196 -32.24 23.93 -26.39
C VAL A 196 -32.97 25.14 -25.81
N GLY A 197 -33.48 25.05 -24.58
CA GLY A 197 -34.19 26.15 -23.93
C GLY A 197 -33.28 27.33 -23.57
N GLN A 198 -32.04 27.05 -23.15
CA GLN A 198 -31.05 28.08 -22.88
C GLN A 198 -30.59 28.77 -24.16
N ALA A 199 -30.30 28.01 -25.22
CA ALA A 199 -29.93 28.53 -26.53
C ALA A 199 -31.02 29.46 -27.10
N LYS A 200 -32.31 29.13 -26.94
CA LYS A 200 -33.42 30.02 -27.32
C LYS A 200 -33.43 31.35 -26.57
N ALA A 201 -32.92 31.40 -25.33
CA ALA A 201 -32.86 32.62 -24.54
C ALA A 201 -31.67 33.52 -24.93
N LEU A 202 -30.61 32.92 -25.46
CA LEU A 202 -29.39 33.60 -25.92
C LEU A 202 -29.47 34.01 -27.41
N ASN A 203 -30.28 33.31 -28.20
CA ASN A 203 -30.57 33.61 -29.60
C ASN A 203 -31.56 34.79 -29.72
N VAL A 204 -31.04 36.02 -29.88
CA VAL A 204 -31.81 37.29 -29.94
C VAL A 204 -31.94 37.82 -31.37
#